data_AF-A0A2V8G106-F1
#
_entry.id   AF-A0A2V8G106-F1
#
_cell.length_a   1.000
_cell.length_b   1.000
_cell.length_c   1.000
_cell.angle_alpha   90.00
_cell.angle_beta   90.00
_cell.angle_gamma   90.00
#
_symmetry.space_group_name_H-M   'P 1'
#
loop_
_entity.id
_entity.type
_entity.pdbx_description
1 polymer ?
#
loop_
_entity_poly.entity_id
_entity_poly.type
_entity_poly.pdbx_seq_one_letter_code
_entity_poly.pdbx_strand_id
1 'polypeptide(L)'
;MGMRLRLKASKSLASYRPEIQRVFRAMQRYGLIVADNGTDMYVTGTMDPRWDNGILNPAFHSLTADDFEVVQLGWKGSPPRAPANLRIVK
;
A
#
# COMPACT_ATOMS: atom_id res chain seq x y z
N MET A 1 2.28 -0.73 12.48
CA MET A 1 2.25 -1.22 11.10
C MET A 1 0.92 -0.84 10.46
N GLY A 2 0.89 -0.62 9.15
CA GLY A 2 -0.26 -0.08 8.43
C GLY A 2 0.10 1.24 7.78
N MET A 3 0.05 1.32 6.45
CA MET A 3 0.25 2.55 5.69
C MET A 3 -0.72 2.51 4.52
N ARG A 4 -1.28 3.65 4.14
CA ARG A 4 -2.04 3.77 2.91
C ARG A 4 -1.16 4.34 1.83
N LEU A 5 -0.94 3.55 0.78
CA LEU A 5 -0.31 3.98 -0.46
C LEU A 5 -1.39 4.24 -1.51
N ARG A 6 -1.11 5.11 -2.47
CA ARG A 6 -2.00 5.33 -3.61
C ARG A 6 -1.20 5.40 -4.89
N LEU A 7 -1.68 4.74 -5.94
CA LEU A 7 -1.03 4.82 -7.25
C LEU A 7 -1.15 6.26 -7.76
N LYS A 8 -0.06 6.88 -8.18
CA LYS A 8 -0.05 8.26 -8.66
C LYS A 8 -1.00 8.40 -9.86
N ALA A 9 -1.76 9.49 -9.90
CA ALA A 9 -2.65 9.79 -11.02
C ALA A 9 -1.89 9.99 -12.35
N SER A 10 -0.60 10.37 -12.27
CA SER A 10 0.29 10.53 -13.42
C SER A 10 0.78 9.20 -14.02
N LYS A 11 0.62 8.06 -13.32
CA LYS A 11 0.98 6.76 -13.88
C LYS A 11 0.05 6.45 -15.05
N SER A 12 0.61 6.44 -16.26
CA SER A 12 -0.14 6.07 -17.46
C SER A 12 -0.58 4.61 -17.38
N LEU A 13 -1.86 4.39 -17.68
CA LEU A 13 -2.45 3.05 -17.69
C LEU A 13 -2.65 2.50 -19.12
N ALA A 14 -2.31 3.29 -20.15
CA ALA A 14 -2.68 3.01 -21.54
C ALA A 14 -2.07 1.71 -22.09
N SER A 15 -0.89 1.31 -21.60
CA SER A 15 -0.20 0.09 -22.01
C SER A 15 -0.77 -1.19 -21.39
N TYR A 16 -1.63 -1.08 -20.37
CA TYR A 16 -2.21 -2.25 -19.70
C TYR A 16 -3.50 -2.71 -20.36
N ARG A 17 -3.80 -4.00 -20.22
CA ARG A 17 -5.07 -4.59 -20.65
C ARG A 17 -6.26 -3.92 -19.94
N PRO A 18 -7.46 -3.85 -20.58
CA PRO A 18 -8.62 -3.13 -20.03
C PRO A 18 -9.01 -3.50 -18.59
N GLU A 19 -8.88 -4.78 -18.23
CA GLU A 19 -9.13 -5.32 -16.89
C GLU A 19 -8.10 -4.84 -15.86
N ILE A 20 -6.82 -4.80 -16.23
CA ILE A 20 -5.76 -4.26 -15.37
C ILE A 20 -5.95 -2.76 -15.18
N GLN A 21 -6.33 -2.04 -16.23
CA GLN A 21 -6.64 -0.62 -16.10
C GLN A 21 -7.78 -0.37 -15.10
N ARG A 22 -8.79 -1.24 -15.02
CA ARG A 22 -9.87 -1.12 -14.01
C ARG A 22 -9.31 -1.26 -12.60
N VAL A 23 -8.44 -2.23 -12.37
CA VAL A 23 -7.78 -2.45 -11.06
C VAL A 23 -6.86 -1.28 -10.72
N PHE A 24 -6.01 -0.85 -11.64
CA PHE A 24 -5.07 0.26 -11.39
C PHE A 24 -5.78 1.61 -11.24
N ARG A 25 -6.91 1.83 -11.94
CA ARG A 25 -7.79 2.98 -11.65
C ARG A 25 -8.37 2.90 -10.23
N ALA A 26 -8.76 1.70 -9.77
CA ALA A 26 -9.19 1.54 -8.38
C ALA A 26 -8.04 1.84 -7.41
N MET A 27 -6.80 1.45 -7.71
CA MET A 27 -5.62 1.80 -6.92
C MET A 27 -5.30 3.31 -6.94
N GLN A 28 -5.55 4.01 -8.05
CA GLN A 28 -5.45 5.48 -8.11
C GLN A 28 -6.53 6.16 -7.28
N ARG A 29 -7.73 5.59 -7.21
CA ARG A 29 -8.86 6.18 -6.49
C ARG A 29 -8.86 5.87 -5.00
N TYR A 30 -8.61 4.61 -4.65
CA TYR A 30 -8.78 4.07 -3.31
C TYR A 30 -7.44 3.72 -2.65
N GLY A 31 -6.39 3.49 -3.41
CA GLY A 31 -5.10 3.08 -2.85
C GLY A 31 -5.08 1.64 -2.32
N LEU A 32 -3.98 1.33 -1.65
CA LEU A 32 -3.62 0.03 -1.07
C LEU A 32 -3.32 0.21 0.41
N ILE A 33 -3.48 -0.87 1.18
CA ILE A 33 -3.08 -0.94 2.59
C ILE A 33 -1.86 -1.84 2.72
N VAL A 34 -0.83 -1.36 3.41
CA VAL A 34 0.31 -2.19 3.82
C VAL A 34 -0.14 -3.08 4.98
N ALA A 35 -0.24 -4.39 4.72
CA ALA A 35 -0.73 -5.37 5.67
C ALA A 35 0.37 -5.96 6.56
N ASP A 36 1.57 -6.15 6.01
CA ASP A 36 2.70 -6.78 6.68
C ASP A 36 4.03 -6.37 6.03
N ASN A 37 5.15 -6.80 6.62
CA ASN A 37 6.48 -6.67 6.05
C ASN A 37 6.87 -8.00 5.39
N GLY A 38 6.73 -8.06 4.07
CA GLY A 38 7.16 -9.17 3.23
C GLY A 38 8.23 -8.73 2.22
N THR A 39 8.20 -9.29 1.01
CA THR A 39 9.00 -8.78 -0.12
C THR A 39 8.52 -7.39 -0.53
N ASP A 40 9.44 -6.57 -1.01
CA ASP A 40 9.16 -5.22 -1.48
C ASP A 40 7.96 -5.18 -2.44
N MET A 41 6.95 -4.39 -2.07
CA MET A 41 5.78 -4.07 -2.90
C MET A 41 4.98 -5.29 -3.41
N TYR A 42 4.99 -6.42 -2.70
CA TYR A 42 4.16 -7.55 -3.07
C TYR A 42 2.67 -7.26 -2.83
N VAL A 43 1.87 -7.27 -3.91
CA VAL A 43 0.43 -7.01 -3.85
C VAL A 43 -0.34 -8.32 -3.75
N THR A 44 -1.11 -8.48 -2.69
CA THR A 44 -2.01 -9.61 -2.49
C THR A 44 -3.47 -9.20 -2.72
N GLY A 45 -4.30 -10.18 -3.02
CA GLY A 45 -5.74 -10.00 -3.25
C GLY A 45 -6.52 -11.25 -2.87
N THR A 46 -7.79 -11.28 -3.24
CA THR A 46 -8.65 -12.44 -3.00
C THR A 46 -8.19 -13.64 -3.82
N MET A 47 -8.07 -14.80 -3.17
CA MET A 47 -7.87 -16.08 -3.85
C MET A 47 -9.17 -16.51 -4.55
N ASP A 48 -9.29 -16.21 -5.83
CA ASP A 48 -10.45 -16.60 -6.65
C ASP A 48 -9.96 -17.07 -8.03
N PRO A 49 -10.37 -18.28 -8.49
CA PRO A 49 -9.86 -18.89 -9.72
C PRO A 49 -10.24 -18.13 -11.00
N ARG A 50 -11.15 -17.16 -10.93
CA ARG A 50 -11.49 -16.29 -12.06
C ARG A 50 -10.42 -15.22 -12.30
N TRP A 51 -9.46 -15.06 -11.38
CA TRP A 51 -8.29 -14.20 -11.57
C TRP A 51 -7.19 -14.94 -12.31
N ASP A 52 -6.87 -14.47 -13.51
CA ASP A 52 -5.76 -15.01 -14.29
C ASP A 52 -4.42 -14.37 -13.86
N ASN A 53 -3.66 -15.13 -13.09
CA ASN A 53 -2.35 -14.71 -12.57
C ASN A 53 -1.26 -14.62 -13.65
N GLY A 54 -1.45 -15.24 -14.82
CA GLY A 54 -0.58 -15.04 -15.98
C GLY A 54 -0.67 -13.61 -16.52
N ILE A 55 -1.75 -12.90 -16.22
CA ILE A 55 -1.97 -11.49 -16.60
C ILE A 55 -1.68 -10.55 -15.42
N LEU A 56 -2.17 -10.91 -14.23
CA LEU A 56 -2.07 -10.04 -13.06
C LEU A 56 -0.62 -9.90 -12.59
N ASN A 57 0.11 -11.01 -12.43
CA ASN A 57 1.44 -10.96 -11.83
C ASN A 57 2.42 -10.09 -12.63
N PRO A 58 2.53 -10.22 -13.98
CA PRO A 58 3.40 -9.34 -14.76
C PRO A 58 2.99 -7.86 -14.65
N ALA A 59 1.69 -7.58 -14.62
CA ALA A 59 1.20 -6.20 -14.48
C ALA A 59 1.58 -5.60 -13.12
N PHE A 60 1.38 -6.32 -12.01
CA PHE A 60 1.75 -5.84 -10.68
C PHE A 60 3.27 -5.72 -10.50
N HIS A 61 4.06 -6.65 -11.05
CA HIS A 61 5.53 -6.58 -11.02
C HIS A 61 6.11 -5.40 -11.83
N SER A 62 5.33 -4.82 -12.74
CA SER A 62 5.75 -3.62 -13.48
C SER A 62 5.63 -2.31 -12.67
N LEU A 63 4.98 -2.36 -11.51
CA LEU A 63 4.87 -1.22 -10.60
C LEU A 63 6.05 -1.20 -9.64
N THR A 64 6.54 -0.01 -9.37
CA THR A 64 7.63 0.26 -8.42
C THR A 64 7.10 1.11 -7.27
N ALA A 65 7.86 1.20 -6.17
CA ALA A 65 7.48 2.07 -5.05
C ALA A 65 7.33 3.55 -5.46
N ASP A 66 8.10 4.03 -6.44
CA ASP A 66 7.97 5.42 -6.94
C ASP A 66 6.68 5.66 -7.73
N ASP A 67 5.98 4.62 -8.19
CA ASP A 67 4.66 4.81 -8.79
C ASP A 67 3.59 5.21 -7.75
N PHE A 68 3.92 5.14 -6.46
CA PHE A 68 3.00 5.40 -5.36
C PHE A 68 3.32 6.68 -4.60
N GLU A 69 2.29 7.24 -4.00
CA GLU A 69 2.39 8.27 -2.97
C GLU A 69 1.89 7.73 -1.63
N VAL A 70 2.50 8.23 -0.54
CA VAL A 70 2.07 7.91 0.82
C VAL A 70 0.89 8.81 1.18
N VAL A 71 -0.30 8.23 1.30
CA VAL A 71 -1.51 8.94 1.72
C VAL A 71 -1.57 9.06 3.23
N GLN A 72 -1.22 7.99 3.94
CA GLN A 72 -1.28 7.96 5.40
C GLN A 72 -0.20 7.03 5.94
N LEU A 73 0.66 7.57 6.79
CA LEU A 73 1.58 6.78 7.59
C LEU A 73 0.83 6.04 8.70
N GLY A 74 1.41 4.93 9.16
CA GLY A 74 0.86 4.16 10.27
C GLY A 74 0.84 4.88 11.59
N TRP A 75 0.38 4.15 12.61
CA TRP A 75 0.38 4.63 13.99
C TRP A 75 1.74 5.25 14.36
N LYS A 76 1.73 6.56 14.66
CA LYS A 76 2.92 7.34 15.02
C LYS A 76 3.19 7.36 16.54
N GLY A 77 2.42 6.59 17.32
CA GLY A 77 2.43 6.69 18.78
C GLY A 77 1.53 7.81 19.30
N SER A 78 1.06 7.65 20.53
CA SER A 78 0.96 8.79 21.45
C SER A 78 2.31 8.82 22.18
N PRO A 79 3.06 9.94 22.19
CA PRO A 79 4.24 10.00 23.04
C PRO A 79 3.80 9.69 24.49
N PRO A 80 4.56 8.88 25.26
CA PRO A 80 4.22 8.67 26.66
C PRO A 80 4.13 10.04 27.34
N ARG A 81 3.02 10.33 28.00
CA ARG A 81 2.98 11.49 28.91
C ARG A 81 3.99 11.17 30.00
N ALA A 82 5.07 11.94 30.08
CA ALA A 82 6.07 11.79 31.14
C ALA A 82 5.33 11.74 32.49
N PRO A 83 5.64 10.79 33.38
CA PRO A 83 4.98 10.73 34.68
C PRO A 83 5.19 12.05 35.42
N ALA A 84 4.10 12.76 35.73
CA ALA A 84 4.16 14.06 36.42
C ALA A 84 4.66 13.94 37.88
N ASN A 85 4.74 12.72 38.40
CA ASN A 85 4.91 12.44 39.83
C ASN A 85 6.19 11.63 40.13
N LEU A 86 7.19 11.64 39.24
CA LEU A 86 8.42 10.89 39.46
C LEU A 86 9.25 11.58 40.56
N ARG A 87 9.11 11.10 41.81
CA ARG A 87 9.98 11.50 42.93
C ARG A 87 11.11 10.49 43.04
N ILE A 88 12.34 10.94 42.78
CA ILE A 88 13.55 10.20 43.11
C ILE A 88 13.70 10.29 44.64
N VAL A 89 13.48 9.18 45.33
CA VAL A 89 13.81 9.07 46.76
C VAL A 89 15.28 8.67 46.83
N LYS A 90 16.10 9.51 47.46
CA LYS A 90 17.52 9.27 47.71
C LYS A 90 17.71 8.51 49.02
#